data_AF-A0A6P7F594-F1
#
_entry.id   AF-A0A6P7F594-F1
#
_cell.length_a   1.000
_cell.length_b   1.000
_cell.length_c   1.000
_cell.angle_alpha   90.00
_cell.angle_beta   90.00
_cell.angle_gamma   90.00
#
_symmetry.space_group_name_H-M   'P 1'
#
loop_
_entity.id
_entity.type
_entity.pdbx_description
1 polymer ?
#
loop_
_entity_poly.entity_id
_entity_poly.type
_entity_poly.pdbx_seq_one_letter_code
_entity_poly.pdbx_strand_id
1 'polypeptide(L)'
;MCDWLRPSIVLRKYWGTMITVYKWDFRSVRCVGHLSMELSDGTYISYWPLQTDERKQVTKSITKPGKCSKLYEAVRKPNPIGVTKSLKKPGRCNRTYEDDVRAEGNKQADVILKIPVQLVSESKVKTWWSNLIGDDKSNKYHLMYKNCATVIKSALAAGGFGGRDISIVNTPAAVIEWIEKVLSEYCLLNFGTYKKVEKIDR
;
A
#
# COMPACT_ATOMS: atom_id res chain seq x y z
N MET A 1 -3.64 -18.55 17.80
CA MET A 1 -4.47 -17.47 17.25
C MET A 1 -4.13 -16.24 18.05
N CYS A 2 -3.44 -15.26 17.45
CA CYS A 2 -3.73 -13.87 17.82
C CYS A 2 -5.03 -13.58 17.07
N ASP A 3 -6.15 -13.70 17.77
CA ASP A 3 -7.48 -13.58 17.18
C ASP A 3 -7.72 -12.13 16.72
N TRP A 4 -7.33 -11.82 15.49
CA TRP A 4 -7.76 -10.59 14.82
C TRP A 4 -9.29 -10.55 14.57
N LEU A 5 -9.99 -11.68 14.78
CA LEU A 5 -11.44 -11.82 14.58
C LEU A 5 -12.24 -12.12 15.86
N ARG A 6 -11.60 -12.26 17.03
CA ARG A 6 -12.29 -12.41 18.33
C ARG A 6 -11.48 -11.73 19.45
N PRO A 7 -11.82 -10.49 19.84
CA PRO A 7 -11.04 -9.80 20.86
C PRO A 7 -11.26 -10.46 22.23
N SER A 8 -10.17 -10.89 22.85
CA SER A 8 -10.10 -11.11 24.30
C SER A 8 -10.52 -9.82 25.03
N ILE A 9 -11.09 -9.97 26.23
CA ILE A 9 -11.67 -8.86 27.02
C ILE A 9 -10.69 -7.68 27.21
N VAL A 10 -9.38 -7.95 27.26
CA VAL A 10 -8.33 -6.92 27.40
C VAL A 10 -8.14 -6.10 26.13
N LEU A 11 -8.37 -6.68 24.94
CA LEU A 11 -8.22 -5.97 23.67
C LEU A 11 -9.39 -5.04 23.37
N ARG A 12 -10.62 -5.31 23.84
CA ARG A 12 -11.80 -4.46 23.55
C ARG A 12 -11.64 -2.99 23.96
N LYS A 13 -10.80 -2.70 24.97
CA LYS A 13 -10.54 -1.33 25.44
C LYS A 13 -9.71 -0.48 24.46
N TYR A 14 -9.00 -1.11 23.52
CA TYR A 14 -8.11 -0.44 22.56
C TYR A 14 -8.66 -0.41 21.12
N TRP A 15 -9.94 -0.76 20.92
CA TRP A 15 -10.60 -0.74 19.60
C TRP A 15 -11.20 0.63 19.23
N GLY A 16 -10.87 1.69 19.96
CA GLY A 16 -11.50 3.00 19.79
C GLY A 16 -11.37 3.55 18.36
N THR A 17 -10.24 3.31 17.69
CA THR A 17 -9.96 3.84 16.35
C THR A 17 -8.92 2.98 15.63
N MET A 18 -9.12 2.73 14.33
CA MET A 18 -8.23 1.93 13.48
C MET A 18 -8.00 2.64 12.16
N ILE A 19 -6.77 2.54 11.66
CA ILE A 19 -6.43 2.86 10.27
C ILE A 19 -6.68 1.61 9.43
N THR A 20 -7.32 1.75 8.28
CA THR A 20 -7.59 0.63 7.36
C THR A 20 -6.73 0.76 6.12
N VAL A 21 -6.00 -0.30 5.76
CA VAL A 21 -5.24 -0.40 4.52
C VAL A 21 -5.95 -1.38 3.58
N TYR A 22 -6.25 -0.94 2.37
CA TYR A 22 -6.92 -1.74 1.35
C TYR A 22 -5.95 -2.08 0.24
N LYS A 23 -5.96 -3.34 -0.20
CA LYS A 23 -5.19 -3.82 -1.34
C LYS A 23 -6.10 -4.47 -2.37
N TRP A 24 -5.90 -4.10 -3.64
CA TRP A 24 -6.46 -4.78 -4.80
C TRP A 24 -5.34 -5.46 -5.59
N ASP A 25 -5.51 -6.75 -5.86
CA ASP A 25 -4.63 -7.53 -6.72
C ASP A 25 -5.01 -7.36 -8.18
N PHE A 26 -4.01 -7.10 -9.02
CA PHE A 26 -4.21 -7.19 -10.45
C PHE A 26 -4.26 -8.67 -10.86
N ARG A 27 -5.40 -9.08 -11.45
CA ARG A 27 -5.81 -10.49 -11.67
C ARG A 27 -4.75 -11.43 -12.28
N SER A 28 -3.72 -10.92 -12.96
CA SER A 28 -2.69 -11.73 -13.61
C SER A 28 -1.25 -11.46 -13.17
N VAL A 29 -0.98 -10.47 -12.30
CA VAL A 29 0.40 -10.10 -11.93
C VAL A 29 0.48 -9.60 -10.48
N ARG A 30 1.06 -10.40 -9.56
CA ARG A 30 1.15 -10.08 -8.11
C ARG A 30 1.90 -8.78 -7.76
N CYS A 31 2.79 -8.31 -8.61
CA CYS A 31 3.54 -7.07 -8.37
C CYS A 31 2.83 -5.81 -8.88
N VAL A 32 1.68 -5.98 -9.54
CA VAL A 32 0.80 -4.91 -9.99
C VAL A 32 -0.48 -5.00 -9.18
N GLY A 33 -0.93 -3.86 -8.69
CA GLY A 33 -2.13 -3.77 -7.87
C GLY A 33 -2.29 -2.35 -7.40
N HIS A 34 -3.26 -2.15 -6.53
CA HIS A 34 -3.52 -0.86 -5.93
C HIS A 34 -3.52 -0.98 -4.41
N LEU A 35 -3.06 0.09 -3.76
CA LEU A 35 -3.01 0.20 -2.32
C LEU A 35 -3.56 1.57 -1.92
N SER A 36 -4.44 1.58 -0.92
CA SER A 36 -4.98 2.80 -0.34
C SER A 36 -5.07 2.66 1.18
N MET A 37 -5.27 3.77 1.86
CA MET A 37 -5.39 3.80 3.32
C MET A 37 -6.46 4.80 3.75
N GLU A 38 -7.24 4.44 4.74
CA GLU A 38 -8.24 5.30 5.39
C GLU A 38 -7.86 5.46 6.86
N LEU A 39 -7.76 6.72 7.31
CA LEU A 39 -7.51 7.06 8.70
C LEU A 39 -8.81 6.92 9.51
N SER A 40 -8.66 6.90 10.84
CA SER A 40 -9.78 6.72 11.76
C SER A 40 -10.81 7.85 11.73
N ASP A 41 -10.42 9.03 11.24
CA ASP A 41 -11.31 10.18 11.03
C ASP A 41 -11.99 10.20 9.64
N GLY A 42 -11.81 9.15 8.84
CA GLY A 42 -12.34 9.04 7.48
C GLY A 42 -11.48 9.70 6.40
N THR A 43 -10.32 10.28 6.75
CA THR A 43 -9.38 10.80 5.74
C THR A 43 -8.88 9.66 4.86
N TYR A 44 -9.15 9.74 3.56
CA TYR A 44 -8.76 8.73 2.59
C TYR A 44 -7.51 9.13 1.79
N ILE A 45 -6.52 8.23 1.76
CA ILE A 45 -5.24 8.39 1.07
C ILE A 45 -5.17 7.34 -0.02
N SER A 46 -5.21 7.82 -1.27
CA SER A 46 -5.08 7.01 -2.46
C SER A 46 -4.35 7.79 -3.55
N TYR A 47 -3.43 7.09 -4.22
CA TYR A 47 -2.52 7.71 -5.17
C TYR A 47 -2.49 6.94 -6.48
N TRP A 48 -2.99 7.57 -7.53
CA TRP A 48 -3.10 6.99 -8.87
C TRP A 48 -2.29 7.80 -9.88
N PRO A 49 -1.90 7.23 -11.02
CA PRO A 49 -1.57 8.05 -12.18
C PRO A 49 -2.82 8.80 -12.65
N LEU A 50 -2.67 10.06 -13.04
CA LEU A 50 -3.69 10.80 -13.77
C LEU A 50 -4.03 10.01 -15.04
N GLN A 51 -5.32 9.78 -15.27
CA GLN A 51 -5.77 9.10 -16.47
C GLN A 51 -5.50 10.00 -17.68
N THR A 52 -4.57 9.55 -18.53
CA THR A 52 -4.63 9.81 -19.98
C THR A 52 -5.20 8.55 -20.63
N ASP A 53 -5.77 8.63 -21.83
CA ASP A 53 -6.44 7.54 -22.59
C ASP A 53 -5.62 6.23 -22.77
N GLU A 54 -4.38 6.21 -22.30
CA GLU A 54 -3.38 5.16 -22.43
C GLU A 54 -3.42 4.09 -21.32
N ARG A 55 -4.43 4.03 -20.43
CA ARG A 55 -4.60 2.88 -19.49
C ARG A 55 -4.57 1.53 -20.24
N LYS A 56 -4.88 1.56 -21.55
CA LYS A 56 -4.80 0.45 -22.51
C LYS A 56 -3.38 0.03 -22.93
N GLN A 57 -2.35 0.87 -22.79
CA GLN A 57 -1.00 0.61 -23.35
C GLN A 57 0.01 0.06 -22.33
N VAL A 58 -0.01 0.54 -21.08
CA VAL A 58 0.92 0.07 -20.02
C VAL A 58 0.53 -1.31 -19.49
N THR A 59 -0.77 -1.60 -19.38
CA THR A 59 -1.27 -2.93 -19.01
C THR A 59 -0.88 -3.97 -20.06
N LYS A 60 -1.13 -3.73 -21.36
CA LYS A 60 -0.76 -4.67 -22.45
C LYS A 60 0.74 -5.05 -22.48
N SER A 61 1.62 -4.16 -22.05
CA SER A 61 3.07 -4.38 -22.10
C SER A 61 3.63 -5.11 -20.87
N ILE A 62 2.97 -5.02 -19.70
CA ILE A 62 3.37 -5.66 -18.42
C ILE A 62 2.65 -6.99 -18.17
N THR A 63 1.46 -7.22 -18.74
CA THR A 63 0.64 -8.42 -18.49
C THR A 63 1.09 -9.70 -19.20
N LYS A 64 2.28 -9.74 -19.83
CA LYS A 64 2.83 -10.99 -20.36
C LYS A 64 3.44 -11.82 -19.20
N PRO A 65 3.14 -13.12 -19.08
CA PRO A 65 3.73 -13.99 -18.06
C PRO A 65 5.27 -13.88 -18.07
N GLY A 66 5.89 -13.76 -16.89
CA GLY A 66 7.36 -13.68 -16.76
C GLY A 66 7.99 -12.29 -16.99
N LYS A 67 7.22 -11.21 -17.21
CA LYS A 67 7.79 -9.85 -17.31
C LYS A 67 7.98 -9.16 -15.96
N CYS A 68 7.22 -9.49 -14.93
CA CYS A 68 7.40 -8.88 -13.61
C CYS A 68 8.79 -9.19 -13.04
N SER A 69 9.29 -10.43 -13.20
CA SER A 69 10.65 -10.81 -12.83
C SER A 69 11.70 -10.08 -13.67
N LYS A 70 11.51 -9.93 -15.00
CA LYS A 70 12.43 -9.18 -15.87
C LYS A 70 12.46 -7.67 -15.59
N LEU A 71 11.34 -7.07 -15.22
CA LEU A 71 11.29 -5.66 -14.80
C LEU A 71 12.03 -5.48 -13.47
N TYR A 72 11.87 -6.43 -12.54
CA TYR A 72 12.55 -6.43 -11.25
C TYR A 72 14.08 -6.68 -11.39
N GLU A 73 14.49 -7.61 -12.24
CA GLU A 73 15.90 -7.88 -12.57
C GLU A 73 16.57 -6.71 -13.30
N ALA A 74 15.84 -6.01 -14.18
CA ALA A 74 16.37 -4.83 -14.88
C ALA A 74 16.66 -3.66 -13.93
N VAL A 75 15.92 -3.53 -12.82
CA VAL A 75 16.10 -2.48 -11.80
C VAL A 75 17.27 -2.78 -10.85
N ARG A 76 17.71 -4.05 -10.74
CA ARG A 76 18.92 -4.43 -9.99
C ARG A 76 20.23 -4.03 -10.69
N LYS A 77 20.20 -3.61 -11.95
CA LYS A 77 21.39 -3.20 -12.72
C LYS A 77 21.68 -1.70 -12.50
N PRO A 78 22.95 -1.28 -12.35
CA PRO A 78 23.33 0.09 -11.97
C PRO A 78 23.07 1.18 -13.04
N ASN A 79 22.34 0.89 -14.13
CA ASN A 79 21.86 1.91 -15.07
C ASN A 79 20.78 1.31 -16.01
N PRO A 80 19.48 1.43 -15.71
CA PRO A 80 18.43 0.91 -16.58
C PRO A 80 18.19 1.88 -17.76
N ILE A 81 19.10 1.88 -18.72
CA ILE A 81 19.02 2.70 -19.93
C ILE A 81 17.89 2.14 -20.82
N GLY A 82 16.77 2.86 -20.93
CA GLY A 82 15.73 2.66 -21.96
C GLY A 82 14.29 2.45 -21.49
N VAL A 83 14.02 2.21 -20.20
CA VAL A 83 12.64 1.87 -19.72
C VAL A 83 11.91 3.05 -19.06
N THR A 84 12.54 4.22 -18.93
CA THR A 84 12.16 5.23 -17.93
C THR A 84 11.25 6.36 -18.44
N LYS A 85 11.04 6.53 -19.75
CA LYS A 85 10.17 7.61 -20.28
C LYS A 85 8.68 7.30 -20.22
N SER A 86 8.26 6.04 -20.36
CA SER A 86 6.84 5.66 -20.48
C SER A 86 6.11 5.38 -19.14
N LEU A 87 6.77 5.61 -17.99
CA LEU A 87 6.25 5.26 -16.66
C LEU A 87 5.95 6.45 -15.75
N LYS A 88 6.18 7.69 -16.23
CA LYS A 88 5.94 8.92 -15.49
C LYS A 88 4.64 9.56 -15.94
N LYS A 89 3.71 9.78 -15.01
CA LYS A 89 2.45 10.51 -15.24
C LYS A 89 2.23 11.51 -14.11
N PRO A 90 1.42 12.57 -14.29
CA PRO A 90 0.96 13.34 -13.13
C PRO A 90 0.28 12.39 -12.15
N GLY A 91 0.42 12.59 -10.85
CA GLY A 91 -0.33 11.85 -9.84
C GLY A 91 -1.70 12.47 -9.61
N ARG A 92 -2.70 11.64 -9.37
CA ARG A 92 -4.02 12.05 -8.90
C ARG A 92 -4.16 11.67 -7.43
N CYS A 93 -4.52 12.67 -6.64
CA CYS A 93 -4.82 12.59 -5.22
C CYS A 93 -6.29 13.01 -4.99
N ASN A 94 -6.78 12.96 -3.75
CA ASN A 94 -8.17 13.30 -3.37
C ASN A 94 -9.23 12.40 -4.01
N ARG A 95 -9.22 11.13 -3.61
CA ARG A 95 -10.20 10.10 -4.01
C ARG A 95 -10.93 9.61 -2.77
N THR A 96 -12.00 8.85 -2.96
CA THR A 96 -12.66 8.08 -1.89
C THR A 96 -12.47 6.58 -2.10
N TYR A 97 -12.87 5.78 -1.11
CA TYR A 97 -12.91 4.32 -1.22
C TYR A 97 -13.77 3.86 -2.40
N GLU A 98 -14.93 4.48 -2.59
CA GLU A 98 -15.86 4.16 -3.67
C GLU A 98 -15.25 4.48 -5.03
N ASP A 99 -14.46 5.55 -5.14
CA ASP A 99 -13.73 5.86 -6.37
C ASP A 99 -12.77 4.73 -6.74
N ASP A 100 -12.05 4.18 -5.76
CA ASP A 100 -11.09 3.09 -5.97
C ASP A 100 -11.80 1.78 -6.33
N VAL A 101 -12.90 1.44 -5.64
CA VAL A 101 -13.77 0.31 -6.00
C VAL A 101 -14.23 0.42 -7.46
N ARG A 102 -14.72 1.60 -7.89
CA ARG A 102 -15.13 1.82 -9.29
C ARG A 102 -13.96 1.67 -10.26
N ALA A 103 -12.80 2.24 -9.94
CA ALA A 103 -11.60 2.19 -10.79
C ALA A 103 -11.01 0.79 -10.94
N GLU A 104 -11.29 -0.10 -9.97
CA GLU A 104 -10.93 -1.52 -9.94
C GLU A 104 -12.03 -2.43 -10.51
N GLY A 105 -13.00 -1.85 -11.22
CA GLY A 105 -14.05 -2.60 -11.90
C GLY A 105 -15.18 -3.03 -10.98
N ASN A 106 -15.57 -2.16 -10.05
CA ASN A 106 -16.57 -2.39 -9.01
C ASN A 106 -16.23 -3.58 -8.08
N LYS A 107 -14.93 -3.85 -7.92
CA LYS A 107 -14.42 -4.93 -7.08
C LYS A 107 -14.05 -4.41 -5.70
N GLN A 108 -14.48 -5.10 -4.65
CA GLN A 108 -14.02 -4.84 -3.28
C GLN A 108 -12.52 -5.18 -3.12
N ALA A 109 -11.88 -4.62 -2.11
CA ALA A 109 -10.47 -4.91 -1.81
C ALA A 109 -10.26 -6.42 -1.55
N ASP A 110 -9.18 -6.97 -2.09
CA ASP A 110 -8.78 -8.36 -1.88
C ASP A 110 -8.24 -8.60 -0.47
N VAL A 111 -7.54 -7.59 0.06
CA VAL A 111 -7.04 -7.59 1.43
C VAL A 111 -7.46 -6.30 2.11
N ILE A 112 -7.98 -6.43 3.33
CA ILE A 112 -8.30 -5.33 4.23
C ILE A 112 -7.53 -5.58 5.53
N LEU A 113 -6.58 -4.69 5.83
CA LEU A 113 -5.73 -4.79 7.00
C LEU A 113 -6.02 -3.62 7.94
N LYS A 114 -6.13 -3.90 9.24
CA LYS A 114 -6.38 -2.86 10.27
C LYS A 114 -5.13 -2.63 11.11
N ILE A 115 -4.74 -1.36 11.23
CA ILE A 115 -3.60 -0.90 12.03
C ILE A 115 -4.14 -0.08 13.21
N PRO A 116 -3.78 -0.41 14.45
CA PRO A 116 -4.16 0.39 15.60
C PRO A 116 -3.54 1.80 15.55
N VAL A 117 -4.33 2.85 15.82
CA VAL A 117 -3.86 4.24 15.73
C VAL A 117 -2.70 4.56 16.68
N GLN A 118 -2.53 3.84 17.79
CA GLN A 118 -1.40 4.04 18.69
C GLN A 118 -0.04 3.75 18.04
N LEU A 119 -0.04 2.99 16.93
CA LEU A 119 1.17 2.68 16.17
C LEU A 119 1.49 3.75 15.11
N VAL A 120 0.56 4.66 14.82
CA VAL A 120 0.66 5.61 13.72
C VAL A 120 0.07 6.96 14.12
N SER A 121 0.90 8.00 14.15
CA SER A 121 0.45 9.37 14.36
C SER A 121 -0.30 9.91 13.14
N GLU A 122 -1.64 9.85 13.17
CA GLU A 122 -2.50 10.32 12.08
C GLU A 122 -2.32 11.80 11.75
N SER A 123 -2.02 12.64 12.75
CA SER A 123 -1.71 14.06 12.51
C SER A 123 -0.47 14.24 11.65
N LYS A 124 0.60 13.47 11.91
CA LYS A 124 1.80 13.49 11.08
C LYS A 124 1.54 12.94 9.69
N VAL A 125 0.72 11.89 9.57
CA VAL A 125 0.29 11.35 8.27
C VAL A 125 -0.44 12.41 7.46
N LYS A 126 -1.39 13.13 8.07
CA LYS A 126 -2.16 14.19 7.40
C LYS A 126 -1.29 15.37 6.98
N THR A 127 -0.38 15.82 7.84
CA THR A 127 0.60 16.86 7.49
C THR A 127 1.48 16.42 6.33
N TRP A 128 2.00 15.20 6.38
CA TRP A 128 2.80 14.64 5.30
C TRP A 128 2.01 14.55 3.99
N TRP A 129 0.76 14.08 4.03
CA TRP A 129 -0.10 13.94 2.87
C TRP A 129 -0.43 15.30 2.24
N SER A 130 -0.74 16.29 3.07
CA SER A 130 -1.01 17.67 2.61
C SER A 130 0.21 18.27 1.90
N ASN A 131 1.41 18.06 2.43
CA ASN A 131 2.65 18.52 1.81
C ASN A 131 2.94 17.80 0.48
N LEU A 132 2.66 16.50 0.39
CA LEU A 132 2.83 15.74 -0.85
C LEU A 132 1.87 16.21 -1.94
N ILE A 133 0.60 16.47 -1.62
CA ILE A 133 -0.40 16.92 -2.59
C ILE A 133 -0.15 18.39 -2.99
N GLY A 134 0.24 19.24 -2.05
CA GLY A 134 0.48 20.66 -2.31
C GLY A 134 1.73 20.94 -3.15
N ASP A 135 2.60 19.95 -3.35
CA ASP A 135 3.79 20.06 -4.20
C ASP A 135 3.54 19.50 -5.61
N ASP A 136 3.03 20.36 -6.50
CA ASP A 136 2.79 20.07 -7.92
C ASP A 136 4.04 19.59 -8.68
N LYS A 137 5.25 19.98 -8.24
CA LYS A 137 6.49 19.55 -8.89
C LYS A 137 6.86 18.11 -8.50
N SER A 138 6.48 17.67 -7.30
CA SER A 138 6.73 16.32 -6.82
C SER A 138 5.62 15.33 -7.16
N ASN A 139 4.40 15.77 -7.51
CA ASN A 139 3.24 14.93 -7.81
C ASN A 139 3.33 14.22 -9.17
N LYS A 140 4.43 13.48 -9.39
CA LYS A 140 4.65 12.63 -10.56
C LYS A 140 4.55 11.18 -10.12
N TYR A 141 3.48 10.52 -10.54
CA TYR A 141 3.34 9.08 -10.41
C TYR A 141 4.43 8.38 -11.22
N HIS A 142 5.11 7.44 -10.57
CA HIS A 142 6.06 6.55 -11.21
C HIS A 142 5.76 5.12 -10.78
N LEU A 143 5.40 4.25 -11.74
CA LEU A 143 4.93 2.89 -11.46
C LEU A 143 5.85 2.09 -10.52
N MET A 144 7.17 2.28 -10.64
CA MET A 144 8.16 1.57 -9.83
C MET A 144 8.63 2.30 -8.55
N TYR A 145 8.84 3.62 -8.60
CA TYR A 145 9.55 4.35 -7.53
C TYR A 145 8.65 5.29 -6.73
N LYS A 146 7.52 5.74 -7.30
CA LYS A 146 6.57 6.66 -6.66
C LYS A 146 5.15 6.26 -7.06
N ASN A 147 4.75 5.07 -6.61
CA ASN A 147 3.43 4.48 -6.84
C ASN A 147 2.58 4.53 -5.56
N CYS A 148 1.39 3.94 -5.61
CA CYS A 148 0.49 3.84 -4.45
C CYS A 148 1.16 3.17 -3.24
N ALA A 149 1.89 2.06 -3.44
CA ALA A 149 2.57 1.36 -2.37
C ALA A 149 3.67 2.21 -1.70
N THR A 150 4.48 2.94 -2.48
CA THR A 150 5.44 3.90 -1.92
C THR A 150 4.73 4.97 -1.10
N VAL A 151 3.62 5.53 -1.61
CA VAL A 151 2.86 6.57 -0.89
C VAL A 151 2.33 6.06 0.45
N ILE A 152 1.68 4.90 0.49
CA ILE A 152 1.16 4.35 1.74
C ILE A 152 2.29 4.03 2.72
N LYS A 153 3.39 3.44 2.25
CA LYS A 153 4.55 3.16 3.11
C LYS A 153 5.15 4.44 3.69
N SER A 154 5.34 5.47 2.86
CA SER A 154 5.86 6.76 3.30
C SER A 154 4.90 7.47 4.26
N ALA A 155 3.59 7.36 4.04
CA ALA A 155 2.58 7.88 4.94
C ALA A 155 2.71 7.22 6.33
N LEU A 156 2.72 5.89 6.38
CA LEU A 156 2.88 5.11 7.61
C LEU A 156 4.21 5.47 8.32
N ALA A 157 5.32 5.53 7.59
CA ALA A 157 6.61 5.92 8.14
C ALA A 157 6.62 7.35 8.69
N ALA A 158 5.98 8.31 8.02
CA ALA A 158 5.81 9.68 8.53
C ALA A 158 4.99 9.72 9.82
N GLY A 159 4.00 8.82 9.94
CA GLY A 159 3.26 8.57 11.17
C GLY A 159 4.06 7.92 12.30
N GLY A 160 5.30 7.48 12.05
CA GLY A 160 6.13 6.77 13.03
C GLY A 160 5.93 5.26 13.02
N PHE A 161 5.17 4.71 12.07
CA PHE A 161 5.08 3.27 11.87
C PHE A 161 6.41 2.74 11.32
N GLY A 162 7.17 2.06 12.18
CA GLY A 162 8.55 1.68 11.90
C GLY A 162 8.79 0.17 12.03
N GLY A 163 9.72 -0.33 11.23
CA GLY A 163 10.23 -1.69 11.27
C GLY A 163 11.32 -1.88 10.21
N ARG A 164 12.08 -2.97 10.31
CA ARG A 164 13.14 -3.26 9.33
C ARG A 164 12.52 -3.47 7.93
N ASP A 165 12.76 -2.51 7.06
CA ASP A 165 12.41 -2.58 5.66
C ASP A 165 13.41 -3.46 4.92
N ILE A 166 12.93 -4.56 4.35
CA ILE A 166 13.75 -5.51 3.60
C ILE A 166 13.52 -5.41 2.09
N SER A 167 12.59 -4.56 1.64
CA SER A 167 12.25 -4.47 0.22
C SER A 167 12.96 -3.32 -0.47
N ILE A 168 13.63 -3.63 -1.58
CA ILE A 168 14.26 -2.65 -2.48
C ILE A 168 13.20 -1.89 -3.29
N VAL A 169 12.02 -2.49 -3.51
CA VAL A 169 10.93 -1.93 -4.32
C VAL A 169 9.61 -2.01 -3.57
N ASN A 170 8.88 -0.91 -3.51
CA ASN A 170 7.55 -0.87 -2.91
C ASN A 170 6.50 -1.35 -3.92
N THR A 171 6.08 -2.61 -3.78
CA THR A 171 4.88 -3.14 -4.43
C THR A 171 3.75 -3.26 -3.40
N PRO A 172 2.48 -3.28 -3.81
CA PRO A 172 1.37 -3.46 -2.87
C PRO A 172 1.53 -4.71 -2.00
N ALA A 173 1.96 -5.84 -2.58
CA ALA A 173 2.23 -7.07 -1.85
C ALA A 173 3.36 -6.91 -0.83
N ALA A 174 4.50 -6.35 -1.23
CA ALA A 174 5.65 -6.15 -0.33
C ALA A 174 5.34 -5.19 0.83
N VAL A 175 4.50 -4.17 0.59
CA VAL A 175 4.09 -3.24 1.65
C VAL A 175 3.12 -3.91 2.62
N ILE A 176 2.19 -4.74 2.16
CA ILE A 176 1.33 -5.54 3.05
C ILE A 176 2.18 -6.50 3.91
N GLU A 177 3.10 -7.25 3.30
CA GLU A 177 3.99 -8.16 4.04
C GLU A 177 4.83 -7.42 5.10
N TRP A 178 5.30 -6.21 4.77
CA TRP A 178 6.01 -5.35 5.73
C TRP A 178 5.10 -4.92 6.89
N ILE A 179 3.86 -4.50 6.63
CA ILE A 179 2.91 -4.10 7.68
C ILE A 179 2.60 -5.30 8.59
N GLU A 180 2.29 -6.46 8.01
CA GLU A 180 2.01 -7.68 8.77
C GLU A 180 3.19 -8.05 9.68
N LYS A 181 4.41 -7.95 9.17
CA LYS A 181 5.62 -8.20 9.97
C LYS A 181 5.74 -7.24 11.16
N VAL A 182 5.55 -5.94 10.95
CA VAL A 182 5.61 -4.93 12.03
C VAL A 182 4.53 -5.21 13.08
N LEU A 183 3.31 -5.52 12.66
CA LEU A 183 2.22 -5.87 13.58
C LEU A 183 2.54 -7.15 14.37
N SER A 184 3.16 -8.14 13.71
CA SER A 184 3.57 -9.39 14.35
C SER A 184 4.63 -9.17 15.42
N GLU A 185 5.65 -8.36 15.12
CA GLU A 185 6.71 -7.98 16.06
C GLU A 185 6.13 -7.20 17.25
N TYR A 186 5.23 -6.25 17.00
CA TYR A 186 4.52 -5.52 18.07
C TYR A 186 3.72 -6.48 18.96
N CYS A 187 3.00 -7.43 18.38
CA CYS A 187 2.23 -8.40 19.14
C CYS A 187 3.12 -9.30 20.01
N LEU A 188 4.25 -9.76 19.46
CA LEU A 188 5.23 -10.55 20.22
C LEU A 188 5.76 -9.79 21.43
N LEU A 189 6.16 -8.54 21.23
CA LEU A 189 6.77 -7.71 22.28
C LEU A 189 5.79 -7.36 23.41
N ASN A 190 4.52 -7.13 23.09
CA ASN A 190 3.54 -6.64 24.07
C ASN A 190 2.64 -7.74 24.66
N PHE A 191 2.48 -8.88 23.98
CA PHE A 191 1.54 -9.93 24.39
C PHE A 191 2.14 -11.35 24.45
N GLY A 192 3.43 -11.51 24.13
CA GLY A 192 4.18 -12.75 24.41
C GLY A 192 3.84 -13.97 23.56
N THR A 193 2.88 -13.90 22.62
CA THR A 193 2.57 -15.00 21.70
C THR A 193 2.22 -14.49 20.30
N TYR A 194 2.82 -15.12 19.27
CA TYR A 194 2.44 -14.96 17.86
C TYR A 194 2.21 -16.35 17.28
N LYS A 195 0.98 -16.66 16.86
CA LYS A 195 0.74 -17.83 16.00
C LYS A 195 0.61 -17.34 14.57
N LYS A 196 1.55 -17.74 13.71
CA LYS A 196 1.55 -17.55 12.27
C LYS A 196 0.20 -18.01 11.70
N VAL A 197 -0.45 -17.16 10.90
CA VAL A 197 -1.75 -17.46 10.28
C VAL A 197 -1.53 -18.45 9.14
N GLU A 198 -2.19 -19.60 9.20
CA GLU A 198 -2.36 -20.48 8.04
C GLU A 198 -3.37 -19.83 7.09
N LYS A 199 -3.02 -19.79 5.80
CA LYS A 199 -3.90 -19.25 4.76
C LYS A 199 -5.23 -19.98 4.79
N ILE A 200 -6.32 -19.24 4.95
CA ILE A 200 -7.65 -19.72 4.63
C ILE A 200 -7.79 -19.55 3.12
N ASP A 201 -7.56 -20.63 2.38
CA ASP A 201 -7.99 -20.70 0.99
C ASP A 201 -9.53 -20.66 0.98
N ARG A 202 -10.08 -19.69 0.24
CA ARG A 202 -11.51 -19.58 -0.05
C ARG A 202 -11.84 -20.30 -1.35
#